data_AF-A0A7V2NI35-F1
#
_entry.id   AF-A0A7V2NI35-F1
#
_cell.length_a   1.000
_cell.length_b   1.000
_cell.length_c   1.000
_cell.angle_alpha   90.00
_cell.angle_beta   90.00
_cell.angle_gamma   90.00
#
_symmetry.space_group_name_H-M   'P 1'
#
loop_
_entity.id
_entity.type
_entity.pdbx_description
1 polymer ?
#
loop_
_entity_poly.entity_id
_entity_poly.type
_entity_poly.pdbx_seq_one_letter_code
_entity_poly.pdbx_strand_id
1 'polypeptide(L)'
;MAPRSIHPIHSPINLSQCQPDGRLSPTDIYPPCCARRINAYALAPFTIETEERCKLSAEEQRPSKLIEDLIRHWACWDEHESFYLTKLAPSLVANPESGDDIEKTILLSLRAHLNEQEWHDLPKLIAERRSGIFRKIESERVRRKALEKEKQEAARIAAQKRKEDARERLRQEELRKQTEAQRHALLREVRRRLQSDFLGTDSFFRKSCAGLITEKEFEEEKLSFVKSWVIENTPSTKDGVKRIPDDEQVAAIASVHGHIQVVARAGSGKTTTLVNRALFLLKHCGVAPSEMLILAFNRKAALEVRRRLLALREEGADAAISTDVDRRIREVGKHQRFDRNEIEASAVDAIAASLNIALPHVMTFHALAYAVVHPEESLLYNGSEGESQGLNRVFQQVIDDHLQAPAFRERICELMLAHFREDWDRIIEGRYDQSKEELLRFRRSLPRESIGGEHVKSHGEKIIADFLFEHDIAYKYERNHWWSGINYRPDFTIFETPKSGVIIEYFGLSGDADYDEMSTAKRAYWKDKKDWALIEFSPGEIVSKGIDSFLDLLRTHLEDQGIRCVRLSEDEIWQRIRDRAIDRFTKASAGFIGRCRKQSLSPLELQILIASYSP
;
A
#
# COMPACT_ATOMS: atom_id res chain seq x y z
N MET A 1 -54.26 21.49 2.99
CA MET A 1 -55.41 20.72 2.47
C MET A 1 -56.27 20.28 3.64
N ALA A 2 -57.52 20.77 3.64
CA ALA A 2 -58.71 20.37 4.42
C ALA A 2 -58.62 20.18 5.97
N PRO A 3 -59.21 21.11 6.75
CA PRO A 3 -59.57 20.96 8.16
C PRO A 3 -61.04 20.49 8.32
N ARG A 4 -61.41 19.87 9.46
CA ARG A 4 -62.82 19.62 9.82
C ARG A 4 -63.17 20.20 11.20
N SER A 5 -63.73 21.41 11.11
CA SER A 5 -64.97 21.95 11.70
C SER A 5 -65.42 21.53 13.11
N ILE A 6 -65.51 22.54 13.97
CA ILE A 6 -66.34 22.67 15.17
C ILE A 6 -67.74 23.17 14.75
N HIS A 7 -68.83 22.75 15.41
CA HIS A 7 -69.93 23.66 15.82
C HIS A 7 -70.82 23.07 16.94
N PRO A 8 -71.41 23.94 17.82
CA PRO A 8 -72.16 23.60 19.05
C PRO A 8 -73.68 23.81 18.90
N ILE A 9 -74.51 23.26 19.82
CA ILE A 9 -75.94 23.64 19.95
C ILE A 9 -76.40 23.67 21.42
N HIS A 10 -77.18 24.72 21.73
CA HIS A 10 -77.83 25.12 22.99
C HIS A 10 -79.01 24.24 23.48
N SER A 11 -79.35 24.39 24.78
CA SER A 11 -80.59 24.05 25.54
C SER A 11 -81.86 24.81 25.04
N PRO A 12 -83.10 24.80 25.65
CA PRO A 12 -83.61 24.25 26.93
C PRO A 12 -85.12 23.75 27.02
N ILE A 13 -85.50 23.17 28.19
CA ILE A 13 -86.79 23.23 28.98
C ILE A 13 -88.18 22.90 28.34
N ASN A 14 -89.01 22.03 28.98
CA ASN A 14 -90.31 22.43 29.58
C ASN A 14 -91.03 21.41 30.49
N LEU A 15 -91.68 21.96 31.54
CA LEU A 15 -92.52 21.35 32.59
C LEU A 15 -94.02 21.56 32.27
N SER A 16 -94.88 20.57 32.54
CA SER A 16 -96.33 20.69 32.90
C SER A 16 -96.85 19.25 33.15
N GLN A 17 -97.75 18.89 34.08
CA GLN A 17 -98.97 19.51 34.59
C GLN A 17 -99.35 18.98 36.01
N CYS A 18 -100.15 19.77 36.74
CA CYS A 18 -100.89 19.46 37.97
C CYS A 18 -102.09 18.51 37.68
N GLN A 19 -102.76 17.81 38.61
CA GLN A 19 -103.54 18.29 39.78
C GLN A 19 -104.03 17.10 40.67
N PRO A 20 -104.59 17.38 41.87
CA PRO A 20 -104.75 16.46 43.00
C PRO A 20 -106.18 15.91 43.14
N ASP A 21 -106.35 14.83 43.91
CA ASP A 21 -107.57 14.65 44.70
C ASP A 21 -107.33 13.78 45.94
N GLY A 22 -107.94 14.22 47.05
CA GLY A 22 -107.66 13.73 48.39
C GLY A 22 -108.44 12.48 48.80
N ARG A 23 -107.87 11.78 49.79
CA ARG A 23 -108.54 11.15 50.94
C ARG A 23 -107.48 10.73 51.97
N LEU A 24 -107.79 10.90 53.25
CA LEU A 24 -106.92 10.71 54.43
C LEU A 24 -106.96 9.27 54.97
N SER A 25 -105.78 8.72 55.34
CA SER A 25 -105.41 7.93 56.55
C SER A 25 -104.05 7.20 56.31
N PRO A 26 -103.33 6.61 57.30
CA PRO A 26 -103.12 6.87 58.74
C PRO A 26 -101.61 7.05 59.05
N THR A 27 -101.09 8.28 59.24
CA THR A 27 -99.62 8.55 59.27
C THR A 27 -99.12 9.42 60.43
N ASP A 28 -99.68 9.29 61.63
CA ASP A 28 -99.29 10.17 62.75
C ASP A 28 -98.06 9.72 63.56
N ILE A 29 -97.32 8.68 63.12
CA ILE A 29 -96.15 8.16 63.86
C ILE A 29 -94.81 8.63 63.27
N TYR A 30 -94.77 9.14 62.04
CA TYR A 30 -93.52 9.52 61.35
C TYR A 30 -93.38 11.04 61.17
N PRO A 31 -92.15 11.58 61.06
CA PRO A 31 -91.94 12.98 60.72
C PRO A 31 -92.56 13.32 59.35
N PRO A 32 -93.09 14.55 59.13
CA PRO A 32 -93.88 14.91 57.95
C PRO A 32 -93.17 14.74 56.60
N CYS A 33 -91.83 14.68 56.61
CA CYS A 33 -90.97 14.49 55.44
C CYS A 33 -90.89 13.04 54.94
N CYS A 34 -91.26 12.04 55.75
CA CYS A 34 -91.26 10.63 55.33
C CYS A 34 -92.47 10.27 54.46
N ALA A 35 -93.58 11.02 54.54
CA ALA A 35 -94.83 10.73 53.81
C ALA A 35 -94.96 11.47 52.45
N ARG A 36 -93.97 12.25 52.02
CA ARG A 36 -93.94 12.91 50.69
C ARG A 36 -92.53 12.96 50.11
N ARG A 37 -92.16 11.96 49.28
CA ARG A 37 -91.29 12.10 48.10
C ARG A 37 -90.99 10.74 47.45
N ILE A 38 -91.63 10.46 46.32
CA ILE A 38 -91.00 9.72 45.22
C ILE A 38 -90.54 10.78 44.21
N ASN A 39 -89.28 10.68 43.81
CA ASN A 39 -88.48 11.56 42.92
C ASN A 39 -87.95 12.87 43.51
N ALA A 40 -86.72 12.79 44.03
CA ALA A 40 -85.54 13.36 43.36
C ALA A 40 -84.33 13.30 44.30
N TYR A 41 -83.43 12.34 44.10
CA TYR A 41 -81.98 12.51 44.18
C TYR A 41 -81.36 11.24 43.59
N ALA A 42 -80.90 11.35 42.35
CA ALA A 42 -79.98 10.41 41.76
C ALA A 42 -78.67 10.48 42.57
N LEU A 43 -78.49 9.55 43.50
CA LEU A 43 -77.15 9.11 43.89
C LEU A 43 -76.83 7.94 42.98
N ALA A 44 -75.81 8.15 42.14
CA ALA A 44 -75.25 7.14 41.25
C ALA A 44 -75.04 5.81 42.00
N PRO A 45 -75.33 4.67 41.36
CA PRO A 45 -75.21 3.37 42.00
C PRO A 45 -73.75 3.15 42.44
N PHE A 46 -73.61 2.83 43.73
CA PHE A 46 -72.39 2.28 44.30
C PHE A 46 -72.24 0.85 43.73
N THR A 47 -71.64 0.71 42.55
CA THR A 47 -71.22 -0.59 42.03
C THR A 47 -70.02 -1.06 42.84
N ILE A 48 -70.28 -1.88 43.86
CA ILE A 48 -69.28 -2.80 44.38
C ILE A 48 -69.26 -3.97 43.39
N GLU A 49 -68.37 -3.88 42.40
CA GLU A 49 -67.91 -5.08 41.70
C GLU A 49 -67.14 -5.95 42.70
N THR A 50 -67.86 -6.87 43.31
CA THR A 50 -67.30 -8.14 43.79
C THR A 50 -68.31 -9.22 43.44
N GLU A 51 -68.24 -9.72 42.20
CA GLU A 51 -68.69 -11.06 41.87
C GLU A 51 -67.78 -12.04 42.60
N GLU A 52 -68.10 -12.38 43.85
CA GLU A 52 -67.67 -13.62 44.45
C GLU A 52 -68.62 -14.01 45.60
N ARG A 53 -69.21 -15.20 45.45
CA ARG A 53 -69.97 -15.98 46.45
C ARG A 53 -71.39 -15.52 46.79
N CYS A 54 -72.33 -15.98 45.97
CA CYS A 54 -73.60 -16.51 46.47
C CYS A 54 -73.51 -18.04 46.51
N LYS A 55 -73.25 -18.61 47.70
CA LYS A 55 -73.54 -19.99 48.12
C LYS A 55 -72.95 -20.20 49.53
N LEU A 56 -73.51 -19.49 50.50
CA LEU A 56 -73.47 -19.84 51.93
C LEU A 56 -74.84 -19.46 52.52
N SER A 57 -75.29 -20.28 53.46
CA SER A 57 -76.66 -20.47 53.94
C SER A 57 -77.35 -19.22 54.49
N ALA A 58 -78.68 -19.23 54.40
CA ALA A 58 -79.60 -18.21 54.89
C ALA A 58 -79.74 -18.18 56.44
N GLU A 59 -78.72 -18.54 57.22
CA GLU A 59 -78.86 -18.77 58.67
C GLU A 59 -77.92 -17.98 59.59
N GLU A 60 -77.14 -17.02 59.09
CA GLU A 60 -76.39 -16.11 59.98
C GLU A 60 -76.46 -14.65 59.51
N GLN A 61 -77.65 -14.06 59.58
CA GLN A 61 -77.80 -12.60 59.54
C GLN A 61 -77.68 -12.06 60.97
N ARG A 62 -76.43 -11.78 61.37
CA ARG A 62 -76.10 -11.15 62.67
C ARG A 62 -77.06 -10.00 63.00
N PRO A 63 -77.43 -9.76 64.27
CA PRO A 63 -78.26 -8.61 64.69
C PRO A 63 -77.82 -7.28 64.08
N SER A 64 -76.51 -7.10 63.85
CA SER A 64 -75.94 -5.93 63.20
C SER A 64 -76.40 -5.68 61.76
N LYS A 65 -76.71 -6.72 60.97
CA LYS A 65 -77.20 -6.58 59.59
C LYS A 65 -78.67 -6.16 59.58
N LEU A 66 -79.47 -6.74 60.47
CA LEU A 66 -80.87 -6.34 60.65
C LEU A 66 -80.98 -4.91 61.18
N ILE A 67 -80.10 -4.50 62.11
CA ILE A 67 -79.97 -3.10 62.54
C ILE A 67 -79.58 -2.18 61.37
N GLU A 68 -78.67 -2.62 60.49
CA GLU A 68 -78.33 -1.87 59.28
C GLU A 68 -79.50 -1.71 58.31
N ASP A 69 -80.29 -2.77 58.11
CA ASP A 69 -81.45 -2.75 57.25
C ASP A 69 -82.55 -1.84 57.84
N LEU A 70 -82.71 -1.82 59.16
CA LEU A 70 -83.58 -0.87 59.87
C LEU A 70 -83.10 0.58 59.68
N ILE A 71 -81.80 0.85 59.84
CA ILE A 71 -81.21 2.17 59.60
C ILE A 71 -81.38 2.61 58.14
N ARG A 72 -81.26 1.69 57.17
CA ARG A 72 -81.47 2.00 55.73
C ARG A 72 -82.94 2.33 55.43
N HIS A 73 -83.86 1.62 56.08
CA HIS A 73 -85.29 1.88 55.97
C HIS A 73 -85.65 3.29 56.46
N TRP A 74 -84.98 3.75 57.52
CA TRP A 74 -85.08 5.14 58.01
C TRP A 74 -84.30 6.12 57.13
N ALA A 75 -84.79 6.30 55.91
CA ALA A 75 -84.15 7.01 54.79
C ALA A 75 -83.73 8.48 55.08
N CYS A 76 -84.28 9.12 56.12
CA CYS A 76 -83.98 10.51 56.50
C CYS A 76 -83.20 10.61 57.82
N TRP A 77 -82.37 9.61 58.14
CA TRP A 77 -81.61 9.56 59.39
C TRP A 77 -80.87 10.88 59.68
N ASP A 78 -80.18 11.46 58.69
CA ASP A 78 -79.32 12.64 58.91
C ASP A 78 -80.11 13.93 59.25
N GLU A 79 -81.39 14.01 58.88
CA GLU A 79 -82.26 15.15 59.18
C GLU A 79 -83.04 14.96 60.50
N HIS A 80 -83.20 13.69 60.93
CA HIS A 80 -84.09 13.32 62.03
C HIS A 80 -83.50 12.31 63.02
N GLU A 81 -82.17 12.24 63.14
CA GLU A 81 -81.45 11.31 64.03
C GLU A 81 -81.98 11.35 65.47
N SER A 82 -82.18 12.55 66.01
CA SER A 82 -82.73 12.73 67.35
C SER A 82 -84.13 12.12 67.47
N PHE A 83 -84.99 12.28 66.45
CA PHE A 83 -86.31 11.67 66.44
C PHE A 83 -86.22 10.14 66.39
N TYR A 84 -85.38 9.57 65.52
CA TYR A 84 -85.21 8.12 65.41
C TYR A 84 -84.69 7.49 66.70
N LEU A 85 -83.69 8.11 67.34
CA LEU A 85 -83.07 7.55 68.55
C LEU A 85 -83.85 7.82 69.84
N THR A 86 -84.54 8.96 69.95
CA THR A 86 -85.21 9.37 71.20
C THR A 86 -86.72 9.15 71.20
N LYS A 87 -87.33 8.97 70.03
CA LYS A 87 -88.79 8.76 69.91
C LYS A 87 -89.13 7.44 69.24
N LEU A 88 -88.69 7.23 67.98
CA LEU A 88 -89.15 6.08 67.19
C LEU A 88 -88.55 4.75 67.66
N ALA A 89 -87.23 4.63 67.83
CA ALA A 89 -86.61 3.39 68.28
C ALA A 89 -87.11 2.96 69.68
N PRO A 90 -87.23 3.85 70.68
CA PRO A 90 -87.85 3.51 71.96
C PRO A 90 -89.33 3.11 71.85
N SER A 91 -90.12 3.77 70.99
CA SER A 91 -91.53 3.40 70.79
C SER A 91 -91.68 2.03 70.13
N LEU A 92 -90.82 1.70 69.18
CA LEU A 92 -90.79 0.41 68.50
C LEU A 92 -90.30 -0.73 69.41
N VAL A 93 -89.38 -0.45 70.33
CA VAL A 93 -88.95 -1.41 71.38
C VAL A 93 -90.09 -1.68 72.37
N ALA A 94 -90.83 -0.63 72.77
CA ALA A 94 -91.95 -0.73 73.70
C ALA A 94 -93.21 -1.37 73.07
N ASN A 95 -93.45 -1.12 71.78
CA ASN A 95 -94.55 -1.69 71.02
C ASN A 95 -94.14 -1.95 69.56
N PRO A 96 -93.63 -3.16 69.25
CA PRO A 96 -93.18 -3.51 67.90
C PRO A 96 -94.29 -3.43 66.84
N GLU A 97 -95.55 -3.58 67.25
CA GLU A 97 -96.71 -3.50 66.35
C GLU A 97 -97.03 -2.07 65.87
N SER A 98 -96.41 -1.06 66.47
CA SER A 98 -96.59 0.35 66.10
C SER A 98 -95.80 0.78 64.86
N GLY A 99 -94.86 -0.05 64.41
CA GLY A 99 -94.07 0.21 63.21
C GLY A 99 -94.82 -0.09 61.92
N ASP A 100 -94.21 0.24 60.78
CA ASP A 100 -94.70 -0.21 59.49
C ASP A 100 -94.37 -1.69 59.21
N ASP A 101 -94.88 -2.25 58.12
CA ASP A 101 -94.72 -3.68 57.81
C ASP A 101 -93.25 -4.10 57.66
N ILE A 102 -92.36 -3.19 57.25
CA ILE A 102 -90.93 -3.46 57.08
C ILE A 102 -90.24 -3.42 58.45
N GLU A 103 -90.51 -2.41 59.27
CA GLU A 103 -90.01 -2.31 60.64
C GLU A 103 -90.45 -3.51 61.47
N LYS A 104 -91.73 -3.91 61.39
CA LYS A 104 -92.26 -5.10 62.07
C LYS A 104 -91.50 -6.35 61.68
N THR A 105 -91.28 -6.55 60.39
CA THR A 105 -90.55 -7.72 59.87
C THR A 105 -89.11 -7.75 60.41
N ILE A 106 -88.43 -6.61 60.41
CA ILE A 106 -87.05 -6.51 60.88
C ILE A 106 -86.97 -6.65 62.41
N LEU A 107 -87.90 -6.07 63.16
CA LEU A 107 -87.95 -6.12 64.63
C LEU A 107 -88.31 -7.50 65.15
N LEU A 108 -89.26 -8.21 64.52
CA LEU A 108 -89.55 -9.62 64.82
C LEU A 108 -88.30 -10.49 64.65
N SER A 109 -87.57 -10.28 63.56
CA SER A 109 -86.31 -10.97 63.29
C SER A 109 -85.23 -10.60 64.32
N LEU A 110 -85.11 -9.33 64.71
CA LEU A 110 -84.17 -8.87 65.73
C LEU A 110 -84.48 -9.44 67.12
N ARG A 111 -85.76 -9.51 67.50
CA ARG A 111 -86.19 -10.00 68.82
C ARG A 111 -85.78 -11.45 69.04
N ALA A 112 -85.79 -12.27 67.99
CA ALA A 112 -85.35 -13.66 68.06
C ALA A 112 -83.85 -13.82 68.36
N HIS A 113 -83.05 -12.76 68.20
CA HIS A 113 -81.58 -12.81 68.31
C HIS A 113 -80.99 -11.90 69.39
N LEU A 114 -81.81 -11.15 70.14
CA LEU A 114 -81.37 -10.23 71.20
C LEU A 114 -81.94 -10.68 72.55
N ASN A 115 -81.12 -10.66 73.60
CA ASN A 115 -81.60 -10.88 74.96
C ASN A 115 -82.41 -9.67 75.49
N GLU A 116 -83.06 -9.79 76.65
CA GLU A 116 -83.91 -8.70 77.18
C GLU A 116 -83.15 -7.38 77.38
N GLN A 117 -81.91 -7.44 77.86
CA GLN A 117 -81.10 -6.24 78.06
C GLN A 117 -80.72 -5.60 76.73
N GLU A 118 -80.28 -6.40 75.76
CA GLU A 118 -79.92 -5.92 74.41
C GLU A 118 -81.13 -5.39 73.63
N TRP A 119 -82.33 -5.93 73.89
CA TRP A 119 -83.58 -5.42 73.32
C TRP A 119 -83.96 -4.06 73.88
N HIS A 120 -83.84 -3.87 75.20
CA HIS A 120 -84.01 -2.56 75.83
C HIS A 120 -82.97 -1.54 75.36
N ASP A 121 -81.73 -1.98 75.15
CA ASP A 121 -80.62 -1.17 74.67
C ASP A 121 -80.57 -1.03 73.14
N LEU A 122 -81.57 -1.53 72.41
CA LEU A 122 -81.61 -1.49 70.95
C LEU A 122 -81.40 -0.08 70.36
N PRO A 123 -81.99 1.02 70.90
CA PRO A 123 -81.71 2.37 70.40
C PRO A 123 -80.23 2.75 70.49
N LYS A 124 -79.54 2.31 71.55
CA LYS A 124 -78.10 2.52 71.73
C LYS A 124 -77.28 1.68 70.75
N LEU A 125 -77.66 0.41 70.53
CA LEU A 125 -77.02 -0.46 69.54
C LEU A 125 -77.17 0.08 68.11
N ILE A 126 -78.32 0.67 67.78
CA ILE A 126 -78.56 1.35 66.51
C ILE A 126 -77.64 2.57 66.38
N ALA A 127 -77.55 3.41 67.42
CA ALA A 127 -76.67 4.59 67.44
C ALA A 127 -75.18 4.23 67.29
N GLU A 128 -74.71 3.20 67.99
CA GLU A 128 -73.34 2.69 67.91
C GLU A 128 -73.06 2.13 66.51
N ARG A 129 -74.00 1.38 65.93
CA ARG A 129 -73.85 0.82 64.59
C ARG A 129 -73.79 1.91 63.53
N ARG A 130 -74.68 2.90 63.60
CA ARG A 130 -74.67 4.09 62.71
C ARG A 130 -73.36 4.86 62.81
N SER A 131 -72.89 5.12 64.02
CA SER A 131 -71.60 5.77 64.26
C SER A 131 -70.43 4.99 63.65
N GLY A 132 -70.44 3.66 63.76
CA GLY A 132 -69.45 2.78 63.13
C GLY A 132 -69.49 2.81 61.60
N ILE A 133 -70.67 2.84 61.00
CA ILE A 133 -70.86 2.98 59.54
C ILE A 133 -70.33 4.34 59.06
N PHE A 134 -70.67 5.42 59.75
CA PHE A 134 -70.22 6.77 59.42
C PHE A 134 -68.69 6.88 59.50
N ARG A 135 -68.05 6.36 60.56
CA ARG A 135 -66.58 6.32 60.68
C ARG A 135 -65.93 5.57 59.52
N LYS A 136 -66.50 4.43 59.09
CA LYS A 136 -66.00 3.68 57.92
C LYS A 136 -66.13 4.48 56.64
N ILE A 137 -67.29 5.09 56.39
CA ILE A 137 -67.52 5.93 55.20
C ILE A 137 -66.55 7.12 55.16
N GLU A 138 -66.39 7.83 56.27
CA GLU A 138 -65.50 8.99 56.33
C GLU A 138 -64.02 8.56 56.20
N SER A 139 -63.61 7.44 56.81
CA SER A 139 -62.25 6.90 56.64
C SER A 139 -61.95 6.53 55.18
N GLU A 140 -62.90 5.92 54.47
CA GLU A 140 -62.76 5.56 53.06
C GLU A 140 -62.77 6.80 52.16
N ARG A 141 -63.57 7.82 52.51
CA ARG A 141 -63.57 9.12 51.82
C ARG A 141 -62.22 9.82 51.95
N VAL A 142 -61.64 9.86 53.15
CA VAL A 142 -60.31 10.41 53.39
C VAL A 142 -59.24 9.63 52.64
N ARG A 143 -59.30 8.30 52.65
CA ARG A 143 -58.37 7.42 51.90
C ARG A 143 -58.45 7.67 50.40
N ARG A 144 -59.65 7.76 49.82
CA ARG A 144 -59.85 8.07 48.39
C ARG A 144 -59.29 9.45 48.02
N LYS A 145 -59.56 10.48 48.83
CA LYS A 145 -58.99 11.82 48.63
C LYS A 145 -57.46 11.82 48.72
N ALA A 146 -56.87 11.06 49.64
CA ALA A 146 -55.42 10.93 49.77
C ALA A 146 -54.80 10.23 48.55
N LEU A 147 -55.39 9.11 48.11
CA LEU A 147 -54.94 8.38 46.92
C LEU A 147 -55.08 9.21 45.64
N GLU A 148 -56.15 10.01 45.53
CA GLU A 148 -56.35 10.89 44.38
C GLU A 148 -55.33 12.04 44.36
N LYS A 149 -55.02 12.63 45.52
CA LYS A 149 -53.91 13.61 45.66
C LYS A 149 -52.56 12.99 45.31
N GLU A 150 -52.29 11.77 45.76
CA GLU A 150 -51.04 11.05 45.46
C GLU A 150 -50.92 10.76 43.96
N LYS A 151 -52.01 10.28 43.32
CA LYS A 151 -52.07 10.09 41.86
C LYS A 151 -51.84 11.39 41.10
N GLN A 152 -52.45 12.49 41.54
CA GLN A 152 -52.26 13.81 40.92
C GLN A 152 -50.80 14.29 41.06
N GLU A 153 -50.19 14.12 42.23
CA GLU A 153 -48.79 14.50 42.45
C GLU A 153 -47.83 13.62 41.66
N ALA A 154 -48.04 12.31 41.63
CA ALA A 154 -47.27 11.38 40.81
C ALA A 154 -47.39 11.72 39.31
N ALA A 155 -48.58 12.08 38.83
CA ALA A 155 -48.80 12.52 37.46
C ALA A 155 -48.06 13.84 37.16
N ARG A 156 -48.03 14.79 38.12
CA ARG A 156 -47.28 16.04 38.02
C ARG A 156 -45.78 15.80 37.91
N ILE A 157 -45.22 14.98 38.80
CA ILE A 157 -43.81 14.60 38.80
C ILE A 157 -43.45 13.89 37.49
N ALA A 158 -44.28 12.94 37.03
CA ALA A 158 -44.05 12.23 35.78
C ALA A 158 -44.11 13.17 34.56
N ALA A 159 -45.02 14.15 34.55
CA ALA A 159 -45.12 15.15 33.49
C ALA A 159 -43.89 16.08 33.48
N GLN A 160 -43.37 16.47 34.64
CA GLN A 160 -42.15 17.27 34.75
C GLN A 160 -40.94 16.48 34.24
N LYS A 161 -40.77 15.23 34.68
CA LYS A 161 -39.69 14.34 34.22
C LYS A 161 -39.71 14.13 32.71
N ARG A 162 -40.87 13.90 32.10
CA ARG A 162 -41.02 13.80 30.64
C ARG A 162 -40.58 15.07 29.91
N LYS A 163 -40.87 16.26 30.46
CA LYS A 163 -40.44 17.53 29.88
C LYS A 163 -38.92 17.71 29.99
N GLU A 164 -38.32 17.32 31.12
CA GLU A 164 -36.87 17.34 31.31
C GLU A 164 -36.15 16.37 30.37
N ASP A 165 -36.64 15.13 30.27
CA ASP A 165 -36.11 14.11 29.34
C ASP A 165 -36.23 14.58 27.87
N ALA A 166 -37.34 15.22 27.49
CA ALA A 166 -37.51 15.77 26.15
C ALA A 166 -36.53 16.92 25.85
N ARG A 167 -36.29 17.80 26.81
CA ARG A 167 -35.29 18.88 26.69
C ARG A 167 -33.87 18.33 26.55
N GLU A 168 -33.54 17.30 27.32
CA GLU A 168 -32.23 16.66 27.28
C GLU A 168 -32.00 15.94 25.93
N ARG A 169 -33.02 15.25 25.40
CA ARG A 169 -32.96 14.66 24.06
C ARG A 169 -32.71 15.70 22.97
N LEU A 170 -33.41 16.84 23.02
CA LEU A 170 -33.20 17.93 22.06
C LEU A 170 -31.76 18.49 22.14
N ARG A 171 -31.23 18.69 23.36
CA ARG A 171 -29.84 19.12 23.55
C ARG A 171 -28.84 18.13 22.96
N GLN A 172 -29.05 16.83 23.20
CA GLN A 172 -28.17 15.78 22.66
C GLN A 172 -28.23 15.71 21.13
N GLU A 173 -29.43 15.86 20.54
CA GLU A 173 -29.59 15.91 19.08
C GLU A 173 -28.88 17.13 18.49
N GLU A 174 -29.00 18.29 19.12
CA GLU A 174 -28.33 19.51 18.66
C GLU A 174 -26.81 19.41 18.77
N LEU A 175 -26.28 18.85 19.86
CA LEU A 175 -24.85 18.56 20.00
C LEU A 175 -24.33 17.56 18.96
N ARG A 176 -25.13 16.54 18.63
CA ARG A 176 -24.79 15.59 17.54
C ARG A 176 -24.73 16.30 16.19
N LYS A 177 -25.73 17.13 15.87
CA LYS A 177 -25.75 17.92 14.63
C LYS A 177 -24.57 18.88 14.54
N GLN A 178 -24.20 19.54 15.65
CA GLN A 178 -23.03 20.42 15.70
C GLN A 178 -21.73 19.65 15.48
N THR A 179 -21.56 18.51 16.15
CA THR A 179 -20.39 17.63 15.98
C THR A 179 -20.28 17.12 14.53
N GLU A 180 -21.39 16.69 13.93
CA GLU A 180 -21.43 16.25 12.52
C GLU A 180 -21.12 17.41 11.55
N ALA A 181 -21.64 18.61 11.79
CA ALA A 181 -21.34 19.78 10.98
C ALA A 181 -19.86 20.18 11.06
N GLN A 182 -19.27 20.14 12.26
CA GLN A 182 -17.83 20.38 12.48
C GLN A 182 -16.99 19.32 11.75
N ARG A 183 -17.36 18.04 11.87
CA ARG A 183 -16.70 16.94 11.16
C ARG A 183 -16.73 17.13 9.64
N HIS A 184 -17.88 17.47 9.06
CA HIS A 184 -17.98 17.74 7.62
C HIS A 184 -17.19 18.99 7.20
N ALA A 185 -17.09 20.01 8.05
CA ALA A 185 -16.24 21.17 7.78
C ALA A 185 -14.75 20.79 7.76
N LEU A 186 -14.30 19.97 8.72
CA LEU A 186 -12.92 19.47 8.76
C LEU A 186 -12.59 18.57 7.57
N LEU A 187 -13.49 17.65 7.16
CA LEU A 187 -13.26 16.82 5.96
C LEU A 187 -13.13 17.65 4.69
N ARG A 188 -13.94 18.71 4.54
CA ARG A 188 -13.79 19.66 3.42
C ARG A 188 -12.44 20.36 3.45
N GLU A 189 -11.97 20.77 4.62
CA GLU A 189 -10.65 21.38 4.79
C GLU A 189 -9.51 20.39 4.52
N VAL A 190 -9.63 19.13 4.95
CA VAL A 190 -8.69 18.05 4.60
C VAL A 190 -8.58 17.92 3.08
N ARG A 191 -9.70 17.78 2.37
CA ARG A 191 -9.71 17.67 0.89
C ARG A 191 -9.08 18.90 0.23
N ARG A 192 -9.37 20.11 0.73
CA ARG A 192 -8.77 21.36 0.24
C ARG A 192 -7.25 21.36 0.44
N ARG A 193 -6.76 20.85 1.57
CA ARG A 193 -5.33 20.74 1.87
C ARG A 193 -4.65 19.65 1.07
N LEU A 194 -5.26 18.49 0.88
CA LEU A 194 -4.73 17.46 -0.04
C LEU A 194 -4.47 18.03 -1.44
N GLN A 195 -5.32 18.95 -1.91
CA GLN A 195 -5.15 19.64 -3.19
C GLN A 195 -4.04 20.71 -3.20
N SER A 196 -3.78 21.40 -2.08
CA SER A 196 -2.91 22.60 -2.06
C SER A 196 -1.59 22.43 -1.30
N ASP A 197 -1.55 21.54 -0.31
CA ASP A 197 -0.42 21.24 0.56
C ASP A 197 -0.53 19.78 1.05
N PHE A 198 -0.29 18.84 0.13
CA PHE A 198 -0.36 17.42 0.45
C PHE A 198 0.64 17.02 1.54
N LEU A 199 1.87 17.55 1.50
CA LEU A 199 2.94 17.19 2.43
C LEU A 199 2.65 17.63 3.88
N GLY A 200 2.03 18.80 4.06
CA GLY A 200 1.65 19.33 5.38
C GLY A 200 0.34 18.77 5.95
N THR A 201 -0.43 18.02 5.16
CA THR A 201 -1.78 17.57 5.52
C THR A 201 -1.78 16.59 6.71
N ASP A 202 -0.80 15.69 6.81
CA ASP A 202 -0.63 14.80 7.97
C ASP A 202 -0.46 15.57 9.30
N SER A 203 0.27 16.68 9.27
CA SER A 203 0.47 17.54 10.46
C SER A 203 -0.82 18.24 10.87
N PHE A 204 -1.60 18.69 9.89
CA PHE A 204 -2.91 19.30 10.12
C PHE A 204 -3.89 18.28 10.75
N PHE A 205 -3.95 17.07 10.22
CA PHE A 205 -4.80 16.00 10.75
C PHE A 205 -4.50 15.72 12.23
N ARG A 206 -3.23 15.48 12.57
CA ARG A 206 -2.82 15.19 13.96
C ARG A 206 -3.14 16.32 14.93
N LYS A 207 -3.06 17.57 14.49
CA LYS A 207 -3.26 18.75 15.35
C LYS A 207 -4.72 19.19 15.47
N SER A 208 -5.51 19.06 14.40
CA SER A 208 -6.80 19.76 14.27
C SER A 208 -8.00 18.83 14.05
N CYS A 209 -7.77 17.58 13.65
CA CYS A 209 -8.84 16.64 13.31
C CYS A 209 -9.00 15.49 14.32
N ALA A 210 -8.00 15.30 15.19
CA ALA A 210 -7.98 14.21 16.17
C ALA A 210 -9.24 14.24 17.06
N GLY A 211 -9.95 13.11 17.12
CA GLY A 211 -11.18 12.93 17.91
C GLY A 211 -12.49 13.15 17.13
N LEU A 212 -12.46 13.86 15.99
CA LEU A 212 -13.64 14.07 15.13
C LEU A 212 -13.56 13.29 13.80
N ILE A 213 -12.35 13.07 13.30
CA ILE A 213 -12.08 12.24 12.12
C ILE A 213 -11.13 11.12 12.56
N THR A 214 -11.45 9.89 12.16
CA THR A 214 -10.57 8.74 12.47
C THR A 214 -9.38 8.69 11.51
N GLU A 215 -8.28 8.07 11.93
CA GLU A 215 -7.09 7.90 11.09
C GLU A 215 -7.41 7.12 9.81
N LYS A 216 -8.26 6.09 9.91
CA LYS A 216 -8.75 5.32 8.76
C LYS A 216 -9.46 6.21 7.74
N GLU A 217 -10.38 7.06 8.18
CA GLU A 217 -11.12 7.96 7.28
C GLU A 217 -10.19 8.98 6.62
N PHE A 218 -9.20 9.49 7.35
CA PHE A 218 -8.20 10.39 6.80
C PHE A 218 -7.35 9.71 5.73
N GLU A 219 -6.87 8.49 5.98
CA GLU A 219 -6.10 7.71 5.01
C GLU A 219 -6.96 7.34 3.79
N GLU A 220 -8.24 6.97 3.95
CA GLU A 220 -9.14 6.71 2.83
C GLU A 220 -9.32 7.93 1.92
N GLU A 221 -9.46 9.14 2.49
CA GLU A 221 -9.52 10.39 1.73
C GLU A 221 -8.21 10.66 0.97
N LYS A 222 -7.06 10.41 1.63
CA LYS A 222 -5.73 10.58 1.04
C LYS A 222 -5.49 9.61 -0.12
N LEU A 223 -5.83 8.33 0.06
CA LEU A 223 -5.72 7.31 -1.00
C LEU A 223 -6.67 7.61 -2.17
N SER A 224 -7.92 7.98 -1.88
CA SER A 224 -8.91 8.36 -2.90
C SER A 224 -8.45 9.55 -3.74
N PHE A 225 -7.88 10.57 -3.08
CA PHE A 225 -7.30 11.73 -3.73
C PHE A 225 -6.15 11.33 -4.66
N VAL A 226 -5.16 10.59 -4.16
CA VAL A 226 -3.99 10.17 -4.96
C VAL A 226 -4.39 9.27 -6.12
N LYS A 227 -5.35 8.36 -5.92
CA LYS A 227 -5.87 7.49 -6.99
C LYS A 227 -6.48 8.31 -8.12
N SER A 228 -7.36 9.25 -7.78
CA SER A 228 -7.98 10.17 -8.75
C SER A 228 -6.93 11.00 -9.47
N TRP A 229 -5.96 11.56 -8.72
CA TRP A 229 -4.88 12.36 -9.28
C TRP A 229 -4.03 11.58 -10.28
N VAL A 230 -3.60 10.35 -9.93
CA VAL A 230 -2.77 9.51 -10.81
C VAL A 230 -3.53 9.16 -12.07
N ILE A 231 -4.82 8.82 -11.96
CA ILE A 231 -5.68 8.61 -13.11
C ILE A 231 -5.66 9.87 -13.97
N GLU A 232 -6.01 11.04 -13.46
CA GLU A 232 -6.06 12.28 -14.24
C GLU A 232 -4.73 12.68 -14.90
N ASN A 233 -3.60 12.33 -14.29
CA ASN A 233 -2.26 12.77 -14.72
C ASN A 233 -1.45 11.70 -15.45
N THR A 234 -2.02 10.52 -15.74
CA THR A 234 -1.35 9.50 -16.55
C THR A 234 -2.10 9.29 -17.88
N PRO A 235 -1.37 9.28 -19.02
CA PRO A 235 -1.98 9.08 -20.33
C PRO A 235 -2.53 7.66 -20.47
N SER A 236 -3.60 7.52 -21.25
CA SER A 236 -4.13 6.21 -21.65
C SER A 236 -3.09 5.43 -22.46
N THR A 237 -3.08 4.09 -22.34
CA THR A 237 -2.20 3.28 -23.19
C THR A 237 -2.61 3.40 -24.66
N LYS A 238 -1.75 2.92 -25.58
CA LYS A 238 -2.04 2.87 -27.03
C LYS A 238 -3.34 2.13 -27.37
N ASP A 239 -3.79 1.24 -26.48
CA ASP A 239 -5.04 0.49 -26.62
C ASP A 239 -6.26 1.23 -26.03
N GLY A 240 -6.10 2.50 -25.62
CA GLY A 240 -7.14 3.30 -24.99
C GLY A 240 -7.45 2.93 -23.54
N VAL A 241 -6.75 1.94 -22.97
CA VAL A 241 -6.97 1.48 -21.59
C VAL A 241 -6.17 2.35 -20.63
N LYS A 242 -6.87 3.01 -19.70
CA LYS A 242 -6.24 3.78 -18.64
C LYS A 242 -5.75 2.82 -17.55
N ARG A 243 -4.45 2.83 -17.26
CA ARG A 243 -3.87 1.91 -16.27
C ARG A 243 -4.14 2.44 -14.86
N ILE A 244 -5.20 1.93 -14.23
CA ILE A 244 -5.61 2.34 -12.88
C ILE A 244 -4.69 1.65 -11.86
N PRO A 245 -4.04 2.39 -10.95
CA PRO A 245 -3.27 1.79 -9.89
C PRO A 245 -4.19 1.07 -8.88
N ASP A 246 -3.75 -0.08 -8.39
CA ASP A 246 -4.41 -0.77 -7.28
C ASP A 246 -4.19 -0.05 -5.94
N ASP A 247 -4.89 -0.47 -4.90
CA ASP A 247 -4.86 0.23 -3.61
C ASP A 247 -3.49 0.15 -2.92
N GLU A 248 -2.71 -0.92 -3.13
CA GLU A 248 -1.34 -1.04 -2.61
C GLU A 248 -0.38 -0.08 -3.32
N GLN A 249 -0.52 0.05 -4.64
CA GLN A 249 0.24 1.00 -5.45
C GLN A 249 -0.11 2.44 -5.07
N VAL A 250 -1.39 2.76 -4.88
CA VAL A 250 -1.84 4.08 -4.42
C VAL A 250 -1.27 4.39 -3.04
N ALA A 251 -1.30 3.44 -2.11
CA ALA A 251 -0.69 3.62 -0.79
C ALA A 251 0.81 3.90 -0.89
N ALA A 252 1.54 3.16 -1.73
CA ALA A 252 2.96 3.39 -1.97
C ALA A 252 3.25 4.76 -2.63
N ILE A 253 2.32 5.31 -3.43
CA ILE A 253 2.44 6.66 -4.03
C ILE A 253 2.13 7.74 -2.98
N ALA A 254 1.08 7.55 -2.18
CA ALA A 254 0.58 8.52 -1.21
C ALA A 254 1.47 8.70 0.02
N SER A 255 2.32 7.73 0.32
CA SER A 255 3.07 7.71 1.58
C SER A 255 4.32 8.60 1.53
N VAL A 256 4.21 9.87 1.91
CA VAL A 256 5.29 10.87 1.71
C VAL A 256 6.25 11.05 2.88
N HIS A 257 6.01 10.40 4.03
CA HIS A 257 6.81 10.54 5.25
C HIS A 257 7.45 9.21 5.66
N GLY A 258 8.68 9.27 6.18
CA GLY A 258 9.39 8.11 6.74
C GLY A 258 10.03 7.16 5.72
N HIS A 259 10.57 6.03 6.22
CA HIS A 259 11.15 4.98 5.40
C HIS A 259 10.10 3.92 5.05
N ILE A 260 10.00 3.58 3.77
CA ILE A 260 8.96 2.68 3.26
C ILE A 260 9.60 1.57 2.45
N GLN A 261 9.28 0.34 2.81
CA GLN A 261 9.70 -0.85 2.07
C GLN A 261 8.51 -1.41 1.29
N VAL A 262 8.59 -1.40 -0.04
CA VAL A 262 7.58 -2.01 -0.92
C VAL A 262 8.06 -3.40 -1.35
N VAL A 263 7.44 -4.44 -0.81
CA VAL A 263 7.74 -5.84 -1.14
C VAL A 263 6.71 -6.36 -2.14
N ALA A 264 7.15 -6.74 -3.33
CA ALA A 264 6.23 -7.24 -4.35
C ALA A 264 6.89 -8.22 -5.33
N ARG A 265 6.09 -9.18 -5.83
CA ARG A 265 6.51 -10.17 -6.83
C ARG A 265 6.94 -9.54 -8.16
N ALA A 266 7.64 -10.30 -9.00
CA ALA A 266 7.96 -9.87 -10.35
C ALA A 266 6.67 -9.53 -11.14
N GLY A 267 6.72 -8.49 -11.98
CA GLY A 267 5.57 -8.06 -12.79
C GLY A 267 4.49 -7.26 -12.06
N SER A 268 4.60 -7.00 -10.75
CA SER A 268 3.60 -6.26 -9.96
C SER A 268 3.53 -4.74 -10.24
N GLY A 269 4.35 -4.23 -11.16
CA GLY A 269 4.38 -2.79 -11.48
C GLY A 269 5.27 -1.92 -10.58
N LYS A 270 6.19 -2.48 -9.79
CA LYS A 270 7.11 -1.71 -8.91
C LYS A 270 7.72 -0.47 -9.56
N THR A 271 8.29 -0.61 -10.76
CA THR A 271 8.88 0.52 -11.49
C THR A 271 7.83 1.57 -11.87
N THR A 272 6.63 1.14 -12.24
CA THR A 272 5.51 2.05 -12.55
C THR A 272 5.07 2.80 -11.30
N THR A 273 4.94 2.12 -10.16
CA THR A 273 4.62 2.75 -8.87
C THR A 273 5.68 3.78 -8.47
N LEU A 274 6.97 3.45 -8.61
CA LEU A 274 8.08 4.36 -8.34
C LEU A 274 8.03 5.62 -9.23
N VAL A 275 7.79 5.43 -10.53
CA VAL A 275 7.67 6.53 -11.50
C VAL A 275 6.46 7.41 -11.19
N ASN A 276 5.29 6.84 -10.90
CA ASN A 276 4.08 7.59 -10.55
C ASN A 276 4.25 8.34 -9.23
N ARG A 277 4.95 7.76 -8.25
CA ARG A 277 5.32 8.43 -7.00
C ARG A 277 6.20 9.65 -7.25
N ALA A 278 7.25 9.49 -8.04
CA ALA A 278 8.13 10.61 -8.38
C ALA A 278 7.37 11.71 -9.16
N LEU A 279 6.49 11.33 -10.11
CA LEU A 279 5.63 12.27 -10.82
C LEU A 279 4.68 13.03 -9.87
N PHE A 280 4.06 12.33 -8.91
CA PHE A 280 3.18 12.93 -7.91
C PHE A 280 3.94 13.95 -7.04
N LEU A 281 5.12 13.59 -6.55
CA LEU A 281 5.96 14.49 -5.77
C LEU A 281 6.38 15.74 -6.57
N LEU A 282 6.74 15.57 -7.84
CA LEU A 282 7.14 16.69 -8.72
C LEU A 282 5.97 17.61 -9.05
N LYS A 283 4.87 17.05 -9.54
CA LYS A 283 3.79 17.81 -10.18
C LYS A 283 2.73 18.28 -9.19
N HIS A 284 2.39 17.44 -8.21
CA HIS A 284 1.38 17.77 -7.20
C HIS A 284 1.99 18.40 -5.96
N CYS A 285 3.02 17.76 -5.39
CA CYS A 285 3.63 18.23 -4.16
C CYS A 285 4.65 19.36 -4.36
N GLY A 286 5.05 19.64 -5.61
CA GLY A 286 5.99 20.72 -5.94
C GLY A 286 7.42 20.49 -5.44
N VAL A 287 7.80 19.23 -5.16
CA VAL A 287 9.18 18.88 -4.76
C VAL A 287 10.11 19.15 -5.93
N ALA A 288 11.23 19.85 -5.70
CA ALA A 288 12.16 20.17 -6.77
C ALA A 288 12.84 18.89 -7.28
N PRO A 289 13.11 18.75 -8.60
CA PRO A 289 13.82 17.59 -9.13
C PRO A 289 15.18 17.34 -8.46
N SER A 290 15.87 18.41 -8.07
CA SER A 290 17.16 18.37 -7.36
C SER A 290 17.08 17.80 -5.94
N GLU A 291 15.88 17.75 -5.34
CA GLU A 291 15.65 17.19 -4.01
C GLU A 291 15.32 15.69 -4.06
N MET A 292 15.38 15.07 -5.24
CA MET A 292 15.02 13.67 -5.44
C MET A 292 16.15 12.87 -6.07
N LEU A 293 16.56 11.82 -5.36
CA LEU A 293 17.55 10.84 -5.80
C LEU A 293 16.89 9.47 -6.00
N ILE A 294 16.99 8.92 -7.21
CA ILE A 294 16.48 7.60 -7.58
C ILE A 294 17.66 6.73 -8.01
N LEU A 295 17.94 5.68 -7.23
CA LEU A 295 19.04 4.76 -7.49
C LEU A 295 18.53 3.47 -8.15
N ALA A 296 19.17 3.09 -9.25
CA ALA A 296 18.91 1.84 -9.94
C ALA A 296 20.14 0.92 -9.95
N PHE A 297 19.92 -0.38 -10.08
CA PHE A 297 21.01 -1.36 -10.08
C PHE A 297 21.93 -1.25 -11.30
N ASN A 298 21.37 -0.96 -12.48
CA ASN A 298 22.10 -0.86 -13.73
C ASN A 298 21.68 0.37 -14.56
N ARG A 299 22.51 0.74 -15.54
CA ARG A 299 22.30 1.93 -16.38
C ARG A 299 20.98 1.87 -17.15
N LYS A 300 20.62 0.69 -17.66
CA LYS A 300 19.37 0.47 -18.41
C LYS A 300 18.13 0.76 -17.55
N ALA A 301 18.11 0.30 -16.31
CA ALA A 301 17.00 0.55 -15.38
C ALA A 301 16.90 2.04 -14.99
N ALA A 302 18.03 2.71 -14.77
CA ALA A 302 18.05 4.16 -14.56
C ALA A 302 17.47 4.90 -15.77
N LEU A 303 17.93 4.55 -16.98
CA LEU A 303 17.45 5.12 -18.22
C LEU A 303 15.95 4.89 -18.46
N GLU A 304 15.45 3.70 -18.17
CA GLU A 304 14.02 3.37 -18.25
C GLU A 304 13.18 4.30 -17.36
N VAL A 305 13.61 4.54 -16.12
CA VAL A 305 12.92 5.45 -15.20
C VAL A 305 12.97 6.89 -15.71
N ARG A 306 14.13 7.37 -16.19
CA ARG A 306 14.27 8.73 -16.75
C ARG A 306 13.34 8.95 -17.94
N ARG A 307 13.35 8.02 -18.90
CA ARG A 307 12.51 8.07 -20.09
C ARG A 307 11.02 8.08 -19.74
N ARG A 308 10.59 7.21 -18.82
CA ARG A 308 9.19 7.16 -18.37
C ARG A 308 8.76 8.44 -17.65
N LEU A 309 9.61 9.01 -16.80
CA LEU A 309 9.30 10.26 -16.13
C LEU A 309 9.13 11.42 -17.12
N LEU A 310 10.02 11.51 -18.12
CA LEU A 310 9.92 12.53 -19.16
C LEU A 310 8.65 12.35 -20.00
N ALA A 311 8.33 11.12 -20.38
CA ALA A 311 7.12 10.77 -21.13
C ALA A 311 5.81 11.05 -20.38
N LEU A 312 5.82 10.99 -19.05
CA LEU A 312 4.65 11.34 -18.23
C LEU A 312 4.56 12.85 -17.95
N ARG A 313 5.69 13.57 -18.04
CA ARG A 313 5.71 15.02 -17.82
C ARG A 313 5.24 15.78 -19.05
N GLU A 314 5.60 15.32 -20.24
CA GLU A 314 5.20 15.93 -21.52
C GLU A 314 4.65 14.91 -22.51
N GLU A 315 3.51 15.26 -23.08
CA GLU A 315 2.87 14.48 -24.14
C GLU A 315 3.74 14.49 -25.41
N GLY A 316 3.88 13.32 -26.04
CA GLY A 316 4.72 13.17 -27.24
C GLY A 316 6.22 13.04 -26.99
N ALA A 317 6.72 13.24 -25.77
CA ALA A 317 8.15 13.13 -25.48
C ALA A 317 8.71 11.73 -25.78
N ASP A 318 7.95 10.65 -25.51
CA ASP A 318 8.39 9.28 -25.84
C ASP A 318 8.56 9.03 -27.35
N ALA A 319 7.69 9.64 -28.17
CA ALA A 319 7.79 9.59 -29.62
C ALA A 319 8.98 10.40 -30.13
N ALA A 320 9.22 11.57 -29.55
CA ALA A 320 10.39 12.41 -29.85
C ALA A 320 11.70 11.70 -29.51
N ILE A 321 11.79 11.07 -28.33
CA ILE A 321 12.95 10.27 -27.91
C ILE A 321 13.20 9.13 -28.91
N SER A 322 12.15 8.37 -29.26
CA SER A 322 12.29 7.25 -30.20
C SER A 322 12.79 7.72 -31.57
N THR A 323 12.25 8.84 -32.07
CA THR A 323 12.66 9.43 -33.35
C THR A 323 14.12 9.90 -33.32
N ASP A 324 14.56 10.52 -32.23
CA ASP A 324 15.95 10.98 -32.06
C ASP A 324 16.93 9.81 -31.93
N VAL A 325 16.55 8.74 -31.22
CA VAL A 325 17.34 7.50 -31.14
C VAL A 325 17.53 6.89 -32.53
N ASP A 326 16.45 6.75 -33.32
CA ASP A 326 16.53 6.19 -34.67
C ASP A 326 17.37 7.08 -35.61
N ARG A 327 17.27 8.41 -35.47
CA ARG A 327 18.12 9.36 -36.20
C ARG A 327 19.61 9.13 -35.88
N ARG A 328 19.99 9.09 -34.60
CA ARG A 328 21.38 8.89 -34.17
C ARG A 328 21.94 7.53 -34.58
N ILE A 329 21.13 6.47 -34.50
CA ILE A 329 21.54 5.13 -34.96
C ILE A 329 21.85 5.14 -36.47
N ARG A 330 21.09 5.89 -37.28
CA ARG A 330 21.39 6.04 -38.71
C ARG A 330 22.68 6.82 -38.96
N GLU A 331 22.97 7.85 -38.15
CA GLU A 331 24.16 8.71 -38.29
C GLU A 331 25.48 8.00 -37.95
N VAL A 332 25.49 7.11 -36.97
CA VAL A 332 26.68 6.34 -36.57
C VAL A 332 27.15 5.36 -37.67
N GLY A 333 26.29 5.08 -38.66
CA GLY A 333 26.61 4.21 -39.80
C GLY A 333 26.74 2.74 -39.41
N LYS A 334 26.64 1.82 -40.39
CA LYS A 334 26.67 0.36 -40.15
C LYS A 334 28.03 -0.18 -39.66
N HIS A 335 29.07 0.65 -39.62
CA HIS A 335 30.47 0.22 -39.47
C HIS A 335 31.11 0.63 -38.13
N GLN A 336 30.43 1.39 -37.26
CA GLN A 336 30.91 1.69 -35.90
C GLN A 336 30.16 0.86 -34.86
N ARG A 337 30.91 0.31 -33.89
CA ARG A 337 30.36 -0.37 -32.71
C ARG A 337 29.85 0.71 -31.75
N PHE A 338 28.56 0.73 -31.43
CA PHE A 338 27.97 1.73 -30.53
C PHE A 338 27.15 1.07 -29.40
N ASP A 339 27.13 1.72 -28.23
CA ASP A 339 26.22 1.33 -27.13
C ASP A 339 24.88 2.02 -27.31
N ARG A 340 23.85 1.23 -27.58
CA ARG A 340 22.47 1.72 -27.73
C ARG A 340 21.98 2.46 -26.48
N ASN A 341 22.39 2.05 -25.27
CA ASN A 341 21.96 2.70 -24.04
C ASN A 341 22.55 4.11 -23.91
N GLU A 342 23.77 4.33 -24.41
CA GLU A 342 24.40 5.67 -24.42
C GLU A 342 23.71 6.59 -25.41
N ILE A 343 23.37 6.08 -26.60
CA ILE A 343 22.58 6.84 -27.57
C ILE A 343 21.22 7.21 -26.98
N GLU A 344 20.52 6.25 -26.36
CA GLU A 344 19.21 6.49 -25.77
C GLU A 344 19.29 7.44 -24.55
N ALA A 345 20.31 7.33 -23.70
CA ALA A 345 20.54 8.29 -22.61
C ALA A 345 20.74 9.71 -23.16
N SER A 346 21.59 9.88 -24.17
CA SER A 346 21.85 11.19 -24.77
C SER A 346 20.64 11.76 -25.51
N ALA A 347 19.77 10.91 -26.08
CA ALA A 347 18.50 11.34 -26.65
C ALA A 347 17.53 11.83 -25.56
N VAL A 348 17.40 11.10 -24.45
CA VAL A 348 16.58 11.54 -23.30
C VAL A 348 17.07 12.88 -22.76
N ASP A 349 18.38 13.06 -22.60
CA ASP A 349 19.00 14.31 -22.16
C ASP A 349 18.71 15.48 -23.11
N ALA A 350 18.87 15.26 -24.42
CA ALA A 350 18.61 16.29 -25.43
C ALA A 350 17.13 16.72 -25.47
N ILE A 351 16.20 15.77 -25.39
CA ILE A 351 14.77 16.07 -25.39
C ILE A 351 14.35 16.74 -24.07
N ALA A 352 14.88 16.32 -22.92
CA ALA A 352 14.63 17.01 -21.66
C ALA A 352 15.12 18.46 -21.71
N ALA A 353 16.31 18.70 -22.24
CA ALA A 353 16.87 20.05 -22.40
C ALA A 353 16.06 20.91 -23.37
N SER A 354 15.64 20.37 -24.53
CA SER A 354 14.85 21.13 -25.51
C SER A 354 13.46 21.53 -25.01
N LEU A 355 12.88 20.71 -24.13
CA LEU A 355 11.60 20.99 -23.47
C LEU A 355 11.77 21.83 -22.18
N ASN A 356 13.00 22.22 -21.81
CA ASN A 356 13.32 22.91 -20.56
C ASN A 356 12.82 22.16 -19.31
N ILE A 357 13.09 20.86 -19.26
CA ILE A 357 12.62 19.94 -18.23
C ILE A 357 13.76 19.45 -17.38
N ALA A 358 13.77 19.86 -16.12
CA ALA A 358 14.62 19.27 -15.11
C ALA A 358 14.03 17.93 -14.65
N LEU A 359 14.78 16.84 -14.88
CA LEU A 359 14.47 15.52 -14.36
C LEU A 359 15.17 15.31 -12.99
N PRO A 360 14.64 14.40 -12.15
CA PRO A 360 15.30 14.01 -10.91
C PRO A 360 16.68 13.40 -11.14
N HIS A 361 17.50 13.33 -10.08
CA HIS A 361 18.76 12.60 -10.11
C HIS A 361 18.49 11.09 -10.18
N VAL A 362 18.45 10.54 -11.39
CA VAL A 362 18.25 9.10 -11.61
C VAL A 362 19.54 8.47 -12.12
N MET A 363 20.16 7.62 -11.32
CA MET A 363 21.50 7.09 -11.61
C MET A 363 21.75 5.74 -10.97
N THR A 364 22.89 5.12 -11.27
CA THR A 364 23.35 3.92 -10.57
C THR A 364 24.11 4.29 -9.30
N PHE A 365 24.28 3.33 -8.39
CA PHE A 365 25.15 3.51 -7.22
C PHE A 365 26.58 3.92 -7.61
N HIS A 366 27.13 3.35 -8.68
CA HIS A 366 28.45 3.70 -9.18
C HIS A 366 28.51 5.14 -9.70
N ALA A 367 27.49 5.59 -10.43
CA ALA A 367 27.41 6.96 -10.93
C ALA A 367 27.26 7.97 -9.78
N LEU A 368 26.49 7.63 -8.73
CA LEU A 368 26.42 8.44 -7.51
C LEU A 368 27.78 8.53 -6.82
N ALA A 369 28.44 7.39 -6.62
CA ALA A 369 29.76 7.36 -5.97
C ALA A 369 30.79 8.20 -6.74
N TYR A 370 30.80 8.10 -8.07
CA TYR A 370 31.66 8.94 -8.92
C TYR A 370 31.35 10.43 -8.76
N ALA A 371 30.06 10.80 -8.75
CA ALA A 371 29.61 12.19 -8.57
C ALA A 371 29.82 12.75 -7.15
N VAL A 372 30.11 11.90 -6.16
CA VAL A 372 30.44 12.33 -4.80
C VAL A 372 31.95 12.45 -4.64
N VAL A 373 32.68 11.41 -5.04
CA VAL A 373 34.13 11.29 -4.80
C VAL A 373 34.96 12.13 -5.78
N HIS A 374 34.47 12.33 -7.01
CA HIS A 374 35.20 13.03 -8.07
C HIS A 374 36.65 12.52 -8.22
N PRO A 375 36.84 11.23 -8.55
CA PRO A 375 38.17 10.67 -8.62
C PRO A 375 39.01 11.40 -9.67
N GLU A 376 40.16 11.95 -9.25
CA GLU A 376 41.10 12.66 -10.11
C GLU A 376 41.87 11.70 -11.03
N GLU A 377 41.95 10.43 -10.63
CA GLU A 377 42.65 9.37 -11.33
C GLU A 377 41.70 8.31 -11.88
N SER A 378 42.17 7.56 -12.87
CA SER A 378 41.44 6.41 -13.43
C SER A 378 41.23 5.34 -12.35
N LEU A 379 39.98 4.99 -12.09
CA LEU A 379 39.63 3.96 -11.11
C LEU A 379 40.19 2.58 -11.54
N LEU A 380 40.97 1.96 -10.67
CA LEU A 380 41.54 0.63 -10.91
C LEU A 380 40.60 -0.47 -10.44
N TYR A 381 39.95 -1.17 -11.37
CA TYR A 381 39.11 -2.33 -11.11
C TYR A 381 39.20 -3.35 -12.26
N ASN A 382 38.68 -4.55 -12.02
CA ASN A 382 38.48 -5.56 -13.07
C ASN A 382 37.02 -5.51 -13.52
N GLY A 383 36.80 -5.37 -14.83
CA GLY A 383 35.46 -5.49 -15.43
C GLY A 383 34.96 -6.94 -15.47
N SER A 384 33.73 -7.09 -15.96
CA SER A 384 33.10 -8.39 -16.26
C SER A 384 33.79 -9.13 -17.40
N GLU A 385 33.40 -10.39 -17.68
CA GLU A 385 34.03 -11.19 -18.75
C GLU A 385 34.00 -10.47 -20.09
N GLY A 386 35.19 -10.21 -20.66
CA GLY A 386 35.35 -9.46 -21.92
C GLY A 386 35.55 -7.94 -21.75
N GLU A 387 35.53 -7.41 -20.53
CA GLU A 387 35.92 -6.03 -20.20
C GLU A 387 37.37 -5.93 -19.71
N SER A 388 37.89 -4.69 -19.67
CA SER A 388 39.24 -4.35 -19.19
C SER A 388 39.51 -4.93 -17.79
N GLN A 389 40.58 -5.72 -17.65
CA GLN A 389 41.09 -6.25 -16.39
C GLN A 389 42.15 -5.30 -15.79
N GLY A 390 41.79 -4.02 -15.66
CA GLY A 390 42.74 -2.95 -15.33
C GLY A 390 43.51 -3.17 -14.02
N LEU A 391 42.86 -3.70 -12.98
CA LEU A 391 43.52 -4.02 -11.71
C LEU A 391 44.53 -5.16 -11.86
N ASN A 392 44.16 -6.25 -12.56
CA ASN A 392 45.08 -7.37 -12.78
C ASN A 392 46.31 -6.94 -13.59
N ARG A 393 46.10 -6.11 -14.62
CA ARG A 393 47.18 -5.61 -15.47
C ARG A 393 48.17 -4.75 -14.69
N VAL A 394 47.67 -3.80 -13.89
CA VAL A 394 48.54 -2.98 -13.03
C VAL A 394 49.27 -3.84 -12.01
N PHE A 395 48.61 -4.84 -11.43
CA PHE A 395 49.26 -5.74 -10.47
C PHE A 395 50.38 -6.57 -11.12
N GLN A 396 50.13 -7.13 -12.30
CA GLN A 396 51.13 -7.86 -13.08
C GLN A 396 52.33 -6.96 -13.41
N GLN A 397 52.05 -5.73 -13.87
CA GLN A 397 53.09 -4.74 -14.15
C GLN A 397 53.99 -4.52 -12.93
N VAL A 398 53.39 -4.34 -11.74
CA VAL A 398 54.14 -4.18 -10.48
C VAL A 398 55.00 -5.42 -10.20
N ILE A 399 54.49 -6.63 -10.37
CA ILE A 399 55.28 -7.86 -10.17
C ILE A 399 56.47 -7.87 -11.11
N ASP A 400 56.26 -7.77 -12.42
CA ASP A 400 57.39 -8.00 -13.33
C ASP A 400 58.39 -6.85 -13.34
N ASP A 401 57.99 -5.63 -12.94
CA ASP A 401 58.93 -4.53 -12.67
C ASP A 401 59.81 -4.85 -11.44
N HIS A 402 59.25 -5.49 -10.42
CA HIS A 402 60.00 -5.93 -9.24
C HIS A 402 60.81 -7.21 -9.48
N LEU A 403 60.43 -8.07 -10.42
CA LEU A 403 61.21 -9.25 -10.81
C LEU A 403 62.59 -8.87 -11.38
N GLN A 404 62.73 -7.68 -11.95
CA GLN A 404 64.01 -7.15 -12.45
C GLN A 404 64.95 -6.70 -11.31
N ALA A 405 64.44 -6.49 -10.10
CA ALA A 405 65.23 -6.11 -8.94
C ALA A 405 65.66 -7.37 -8.14
N PRO A 406 66.97 -7.64 -7.95
CA PRO A 406 67.45 -8.90 -7.37
C PRO A 406 66.84 -9.24 -5.99
N ALA A 407 66.73 -8.25 -5.11
CA ALA A 407 66.19 -8.43 -3.76
C ALA A 407 64.70 -8.81 -3.75
N PHE A 408 63.92 -8.34 -4.72
CA PHE A 408 62.51 -8.68 -4.84
C PHE A 408 62.31 -9.98 -5.62
N ARG A 409 63.16 -10.27 -6.62
CA ARG A 409 63.15 -11.52 -7.38
C ARG A 409 63.23 -12.74 -6.46
N GLU A 410 64.17 -12.75 -5.51
CA GLU A 410 64.31 -13.87 -4.57
C GLU A 410 63.05 -14.08 -3.73
N ARG A 411 62.48 -13.00 -3.18
CA ARG A 411 61.26 -13.07 -2.36
C ARG A 411 60.03 -13.52 -3.14
N ILE A 412 59.89 -13.04 -4.39
CA ILE A 412 58.80 -13.46 -5.28
C ILE A 412 58.97 -14.93 -5.67
N CYS A 413 60.19 -15.35 -6.01
CA CYS A 413 60.52 -16.74 -6.30
C CYS A 413 60.16 -17.68 -5.13
N GLU A 414 60.58 -17.35 -3.91
CA GLU A 414 60.26 -18.13 -2.70
C GLU A 414 58.75 -18.25 -2.49
N LEU A 415 58.02 -17.14 -2.59
CA LEU A 415 56.56 -17.12 -2.44
C LEU A 415 55.85 -17.96 -3.52
N MET A 416 56.27 -17.81 -4.77
CA MET A 416 55.67 -18.52 -5.90
C MET A 416 56.02 -20.01 -5.87
N LEU A 417 57.24 -20.41 -5.51
CA LEU A 417 57.59 -21.83 -5.39
C LEU A 417 56.87 -22.53 -4.24
N ALA A 418 56.51 -21.80 -3.17
CA ALA A 418 55.76 -22.34 -2.04
C ALA A 418 54.29 -22.66 -2.38
N HIS A 419 53.63 -21.81 -3.18
CA HIS A 419 52.17 -21.90 -3.37
C HIS A 419 51.67 -21.77 -4.83
N PHE A 420 52.52 -21.36 -5.77
CA PHE A 420 52.21 -21.05 -7.17
C PHE A 420 53.26 -21.58 -8.16
N ARG A 421 53.77 -22.80 -7.94
CA ARG A 421 54.90 -23.37 -8.71
C ARG A 421 54.67 -23.36 -10.23
N GLU A 422 53.48 -23.74 -10.68
CA GLU A 422 53.08 -23.73 -12.10
C GLU A 422 53.09 -22.32 -12.72
N ASP A 423 52.93 -21.26 -11.93
CA ASP A 423 53.02 -19.88 -12.42
C ASP A 423 54.51 -19.46 -12.52
N TRP A 424 55.34 -19.87 -11.55
CA TRP A 424 56.79 -19.66 -11.62
C TRP A 424 57.43 -20.38 -12.81
N ASP A 425 57.07 -21.64 -13.05
CA ASP A 425 57.58 -22.42 -14.18
C ASP A 425 57.24 -21.71 -15.51
N ARG A 426 56.04 -21.14 -15.64
CA ARG A 426 55.64 -20.34 -16.81
C ARG A 426 56.41 -19.02 -16.95
N ILE A 427 56.74 -18.36 -15.84
CA ILE A 427 57.59 -17.15 -15.84
C ILE A 427 58.98 -17.49 -16.39
N ILE A 428 59.56 -18.61 -15.94
CA ILE A 428 60.88 -19.07 -16.37
C ILE A 428 60.87 -19.60 -17.82
N GLU A 429 59.90 -20.44 -18.18
CA GLU A 429 59.75 -20.98 -19.55
C GLU A 429 59.52 -19.87 -20.57
N GLY A 430 58.73 -18.86 -20.19
CA GLY A 430 58.50 -17.66 -21.01
C GLY A 430 59.62 -16.61 -20.95
N ARG A 431 60.66 -16.83 -20.12
CA ARG A 431 61.79 -15.91 -19.89
C ARG A 431 61.37 -14.50 -19.49
N TYR A 432 60.26 -14.36 -18.77
CA TYR A 432 59.76 -13.07 -18.29
C TYR A 432 60.67 -12.44 -17.21
N ASP A 433 61.67 -13.18 -16.73
CA ASP A 433 62.75 -12.69 -15.87
C ASP A 433 63.95 -12.12 -16.64
N GLN A 434 63.95 -12.18 -17.97
CA GLN A 434 64.99 -11.63 -18.84
C GLN A 434 64.64 -10.23 -19.35
N SER A 435 65.62 -9.55 -19.95
CA SER A 435 65.40 -8.22 -20.54
C SER A 435 64.40 -8.30 -21.70
N LYS A 436 63.71 -7.18 -21.95
CA LYS A 436 62.76 -7.03 -23.08
C LYS A 436 63.38 -7.46 -24.41
N GLU A 437 64.64 -7.08 -24.65
CA GLU A 437 65.39 -7.37 -25.86
C GLU A 437 65.65 -8.88 -26.03
N GLU A 438 65.98 -9.59 -24.96
CA GLU A 438 66.25 -11.02 -24.97
C GLU A 438 64.97 -11.84 -25.22
N LEU A 439 63.86 -11.44 -24.61
CA LEU A 439 62.58 -12.12 -24.79
C LEU A 439 62.06 -11.96 -26.22
N LEU A 440 62.10 -10.75 -26.78
CA LEU A 440 61.69 -10.50 -28.17
C LEU A 440 62.58 -11.25 -29.16
N ARG A 441 63.90 -11.33 -28.92
CA ARG A 441 64.82 -12.16 -29.73
C ARG A 441 64.46 -13.63 -29.66
N PHE A 442 64.18 -14.15 -28.48
CA PHE A 442 63.80 -15.55 -28.28
C PHE A 442 62.50 -15.87 -29.02
N ARG A 443 61.44 -15.08 -28.84
CA ARG A 443 60.16 -15.32 -29.55
C ARG A 443 60.31 -15.24 -31.07
N ARG A 444 61.05 -14.27 -31.58
CA ARG A 444 61.33 -14.16 -33.02
C ARG A 444 62.07 -15.39 -33.56
N SER A 445 62.89 -16.05 -32.74
CA SER A 445 63.67 -17.24 -33.11
C SER A 445 62.87 -18.55 -33.17
N LEU A 446 61.67 -18.61 -32.58
CA LEU A 446 60.87 -19.85 -32.58
C LEU A 446 60.43 -20.19 -34.01
N PRO A 447 60.55 -21.45 -34.47
CA PRO A 447 60.34 -21.76 -35.89
C PRO A 447 58.87 -21.79 -36.32
N ARG A 448 57.94 -22.08 -35.40
CA ARG A 448 56.51 -22.34 -35.67
C ARG A 448 55.56 -21.68 -34.66
N GLU A 449 56.05 -20.73 -33.90
CA GLU A 449 55.24 -19.93 -32.98
C GLU A 449 55.42 -18.46 -33.35
N SER A 450 54.31 -17.77 -33.60
CA SER A 450 54.34 -16.34 -33.89
C SER A 450 54.77 -15.56 -32.63
N ILE A 451 55.17 -14.31 -32.82
CA ILE A 451 55.46 -13.39 -31.72
C ILE A 451 54.21 -13.14 -30.86
N GLY A 452 53.03 -13.19 -31.50
CA GLY A 452 51.74 -13.20 -30.82
C GLY A 452 51.57 -14.43 -29.92
N GLY A 453 52.13 -15.59 -30.26
CA GLY A 453 52.01 -16.84 -29.53
C GLY A 453 51.03 -17.83 -30.19
N GLU A 454 50.71 -17.64 -31.46
CA GLU A 454 49.95 -18.63 -32.24
C GLU A 454 50.91 -19.69 -32.81
N HIS A 455 50.57 -20.97 -32.66
CA HIS A 455 51.27 -22.05 -33.38
C HIS A 455 50.78 -22.13 -34.82
N VAL A 456 51.72 -22.00 -35.77
CA VAL A 456 51.45 -21.99 -37.22
C VAL A 456 52.10 -23.19 -37.91
N LYS A 457 51.60 -23.58 -39.08
CA LYS A 457 52.01 -24.81 -39.77
C LYS A 457 53.34 -24.69 -40.50
N SER A 458 53.68 -23.50 -40.97
CA SER A 458 54.89 -23.26 -41.77
C SER A 458 55.65 -22.00 -41.34
N HIS A 459 56.93 -21.94 -41.72
CA HIS A 459 57.76 -20.76 -41.46
C HIS A 459 57.27 -19.51 -42.21
N GLY A 460 56.72 -19.68 -43.42
CA GLY A 460 56.13 -18.58 -44.18
C GLY A 460 54.88 -18.00 -43.50
N GLU A 461 54.00 -18.87 -42.99
CA GLU A 461 52.86 -18.42 -42.17
C GLU A 461 53.31 -17.70 -40.90
N LYS A 462 54.42 -18.12 -40.26
CA LYS A 462 54.97 -17.40 -39.10
C LYS A 462 55.37 -15.98 -39.49
N ILE A 463 56.07 -15.81 -40.61
CA ILE A 463 56.50 -14.50 -41.09
C ILE A 463 55.28 -13.59 -41.33
N ILE A 464 54.21 -14.12 -41.95
CA ILE A 464 52.95 -13.38 -42.16
C ILE A 464 52.30 -13.03 -40.81
N ALA A 465 52.16 -13.99 -39.89
CA ALA A 465 51.56 -13.78 -38.58
C ALA A 465 52.31 -12.72 -37.76
N ASP A 466 53.64 -12.79 -37.74
CA ASP A 466 54.51 -11.82 -37.07
C ASP A 466 54.34 -10.43 -37.69
N PHE A 467 54.32 -10.33 -39.02
CA PHE A 467 54.09 -9.06 -39.70
C PHE A 467 52.74 -8.44 -39.34
N LEU A 468 51.66 -9.21 -39.42
CA LEU A 468 50.31 -8.72 -39.10
C LEU A 468 50.23 -8.26 -37.64
N PHE A 469 50.84 -9.02 -36.72
CA PHE A 469 50.88 -8.64 -35.30
C PHE A 469 51.72 -7.38 -35.05
N GLU A 470 52.93 -7.29 -35.62
CA GLU A 470 53.82 -6.13 -35.46
C GLU A 470 53.27 -4.86 -36.10
N HIS A 471 52.26 -4.95 -36.98
CA HIS A 471 51.61 -3.80 -37.62
C HIS A 471 50.19 -3.50 -37.11
N ASP A 472 49.80 -4.11 -35.98
CA ASP A 472 48.47 -3.95 -35.34
C ASP A 472 47.29 -4.34 -36.24
N ILE A 473 47.49 -5.32 -37.12
CA ILE A 473 46.47 -5.81 -38.04
C ILE A 473 45.75 -7.00 -37.40
N ALA A 474 44.48 -6.81 -37.04
CA ALA A 474 43.68 -7.87 -36.45
C ALA A 474 43.32 -8.96 -37.48
N TYR A 475 43.66 -10.22 -37.19
CA TYR A 475 43.36 -11.36 -38.05
C TYR A 475 42.78 -12.56 -37.28
N LYS A 476 42.26 -13.53 -38.02
CA LYS A 476 41.94 -14.88 -37.55
C LYS A 476 42.72 -15.90 -38.36
N TYR A 477 43.53 -16.71 -37.68
CA TYR A 477 44.25 -17.83 -38.27
C TYR A 477 43.34 -19.07 -38.37
N GLU A 478 43.36 -19.77 -39.51
CA GLU A 478 42.60 -21.00 -39.78
C GLU A 478 41.12 -20.96 -39.39
N ARG A 479 40.45 -19.85 -39.70
CA ARG A 479 39.03 -19.70 -39.40
C ARG A 479 38.20 -20.71 -40.20
N ASN A 480 37.28 -21.42 -39.54
CA ASN A 480 36.32 -22.28 -40.23
C ASN A 480 35.49 -21.47 -41.23
N HIS A 481 35.44 -21.96 -42.47
CA HIS A 481 34.68 -21.40 -43.58
C HIS A 481 33.99 -22.52 -44.36
N TRP A 482 32.66 -22.47 -44.41
CA TRP A 482 31.89 -23.51 -45.07
C TRP A 482 31.77 -23.22 -46.57
N TRP A 483 32.29 -24.13 -47.38
CA TRP A 483 32.23 -24.09 -48.84
C TRP A 483 31.57 -25.37 -49.35
N SER A 484 30.32 -25.26 -49.82
CA SER A 484 29.57 -26.38 -50.44
C SER A 484 29.54 -27.68 -49.60
N GLY A 485 29.45 -27.56 -48.27
CA GLY A 485 29.43 -28.70 -47.35
C GLY A 485 30.81 -29.18 -46.87
N ILE A 486 31.90 -28.61 -47.42
CA ILE A 486 33.27 -28.86 -47.00
C ILE A 486 33.70 -27.74 -46.03
N ASN A 487 34.30 -28.13 -44.90
CA ASN A 487 34.90 -27.17 -43.97
C ASN A 487 36.30 -26.82 -44.46
N TYR A 488 36.43 -25.64 -45.05
CA TYR A 488 37.69 -25.07 -45.52
C TYR A 488 38.18 -24.04 -44.49
N ARG A 489 39.49 -23.96 -44.28
CA ARG A 489 40.11 -23.01 -43.35
C ARG A 489 41.16 -22.21 -44.11
N PRO A 490 40.88 -20.93 -44.44
CA PRO A 490 41.91 -20.07 -44.98
C PRO A 490 42.99 -19.79 -43.95
N ASP A 491 44.24 -19.63 -44.40
CA ASP A 491 45.38 -19.46 -43.48
C ASP A 491 45.20 -18.21 -42.63
N PHE A 492 44.89 -17.06 -43.24
CA PHE A 492 44.53 -15.84 -42.51
C PHE A 492 43.27 -15.19 -43.07
N THR A 493 42.42 -14.71 -42.16
CA THR A 493 41.27 -13.86 -42.47
C THR A 493 41.40 -12.53 -41.74
N ILE A 494 41.42 -11.43 -42.49
CA ILE A 494 41.36 -10.05 -41.97
C ILE A 494 39.97 -9.50 -42.28
N PHE A 495 39.29 -8.95 -41.29
CA PHE A 495 37.92 -8.45 -41.45
C PHE A 495 37.90 -6.93 -41.59
N GLU A 496 37.19 -6.46 -42.60
CA GLU A 496 36.71 -5.07 -42.63
C GLU A 496 35.30 -5.00 -42.04
N THR A 497 34.45 -5.99 -42.34
CA THR A 497 33.11 -6.18 -41.73
C THR A 497 32.88 -7.66 -41.42
N PRO A 498 31.79 -8.05 -40.72
CA PRO A 498 31.48 -9.47 -40.52
C PRO A 498 31.30 -10.29 -41.81
N LYS A 499 31.12 -9.63 -42.97
CA LYS A 499 30.88 -10.26 -44.27
C LYS A 499 31.85 -9.85 -45.38
N SER A 500 32.86 -9.03 -45.10
CA SER A 500 33.85 -8.54 -46.06
C SER A 500 35.25 -8.48 -45.46
N GLY A 501 36.27 -8.52 -46.31
CA GLY A 501 37.65 -8.37 -45.89
C GLY A 501 38.65 -9.04 -46.82
N VAL A 502 39.78 -9.43 -46.25
CA VAL A 502 40.92 -9.99 -46.98
C VAL A 502 41.20 -11.41 -46.50
N ILE A 503 41.40 -12.32 -47.44
CA ILE A 503 41.88 -13.67 -47.21
C ILE A 503 43.33 -13.74 -47.67
N ILE A 504 44.21 -14.29 -46.84
CA ILE A 504 45.58 -14.57 -47.22
C ILE A 504 45.77 -16.09 -47.20
N GLU A 505 46.29 -16.62 -48.31
CA GLU A 505 46.69 -18.02 -48.45
C GLU A 505 48.19 -18.10 -48.71
N TYR A 506 48.87 -19.01 -48.00
CA TYR A 506 50.27 -19.32 -48.19
C TYR A 506 50.40 -20.74 -48.76
N PHE A 507 50.58 -20.84 -50.07
CA PHE A 507 50.64 -22.13 -50.78
C PHE A 507 52.03 -22.75 -50.64
N GLY A 508 52.20 -23.58 -49.61
CA GLY A 508 53.48 -24.20 -49.26
C GLY A 508 54.01 -25.27 -50.24
N LEU A 509 53.22 -25.71 -51.22
CA LEU A 509 53.57 -26.73 -52.21
C LEU A 509 53.21 -26.25 -53.62
N SER A 510 54.06 -26.57 -54.59
CA SER A 510 53.83 -26.26 -56.01
C SER A 510 54.27 -27.44 -56.88
N GLY A 511 53.44 -27.87 -57.82
CA GLY A 511 53.75 -28.98 -58.74
C GLY A 511 53.20 -30.35 -58.33
N ASP A 512 52.29 -30.39 -57.36
CA ASP A 512 51.48 -31.57 -57.02
C ASP A 512 50.08 -31.40 -57.64
N ALA A 513 49.66 -32.36 -58.45
CA ALA A 513 48.45 -32.23 -59.27
C ALA A 513 47.16 -32.06 -58.43
N ASP A 514 47.07 -32.76 -57.29
CA ASP A 514 45.89 -32.70 -56.41
C ASP A 514 45.89 -31.39 -55.61
N TYR A 515 47.07 -30.93 -55.17
CA TYR A 515 47.22 -29.64 -54.47
C TYR A 515 46.95 -28.44 -55.38
N ASP A 516 47.42 -28.50 -56.63
CA ASP A 516 47.23 -27.46 -57.64
C ASP A 516 45.76 -27.37 -58.09
N GLU A 517 45.04 -28.49 -58.16
CA GLU A 517 43.59 -28.50 -58.39
C GLU A 517 42.84 -27.82 -57.22
N MET A 518 43.20 -28.15 -55.97
CA MET A 518 42.64 -27.52 -54.78
C MET A 518 42.89 -26.01 -54.71
N SER A 519 44.11 -25.55 -54.99
CA SER A 519 44.45 -24.12 -55.00
C SER A 519 43.69 -23.37 -56.10
N THR A 520 43.48 -23.99 -57.26
CA THR A 520 42.68 -23.43 -58.36
C THR A 520 41.21 -23.29 -57.98
N ALA A 521 40.64 -24.28 -57.29
CA ALA A 521 39.26 -24.23 -56.84
C ALA A 521 39.02 -23.17 -55.75
N LYS A 522 39.97 -22.98 -54.82
CA LYS A 522 39.96 -21.87 -53.84
C LYS A 522 40.00 -20.50 -54.52
N ARG A 523 40.87 -20.34 -55.53
CA ARG A 523 40.95 -19.12 -56.36
C ARG A 523 39.62 -18.77 -56.99
N ALA A 524 38.99 -19.73 -57.65
CA ALA A 524 37.68 -19.53 -58.27
C ALA A 524 36.61 -19.14 -57.24
N TYR A 525 36.61 -19.79 -56.08
CA TYR A 525 35.65 -19.52 -55.01
C TYR A 525 35.69 -18.07 -54.51
N TRP A 526 36.89 -17.53 -54.23
CA TRP A 526 37.04 -16.18 -53.72
C TRP A 526 36.90 -15.12 -54.81
N LYS A 527 37.28 -15.43 -56.06
CA LYS A 527 37.11 -14.52 -57.21
C LYS A 527 35.65 -14.12 -57.45
N ASP A 528 34.71 -15.02 -57.16
CA ASP A 528 33.27 -14.76 -57.31
C ASP A 528 32.67 -13.94 -56.16
N LYS A 529 33.44 -13.64 -55.10
CA LYS A 529 32.99 -12.89 -53.91
C LYS A 529 33.43 -11.43 -53.99
N LYS A 530 32.54 -10.54 -54.43
CA LYS A 530 32.83 -9.09 -54.58
C LYS A 530 33.29 -8.38 -53.30
N ASP A 531 32.90 -8.89 -52.13
CA ASP A 531 33.22 -8.29 -50.84
C ASP A 531 34.50 -8.87 -50.19
N TRP A 532 35.21 -9.77 -50.88
CA TRP A 532 36.42 -10.43 -50.37
C TRP A 532 37.58 -10.32 -51.35
N ALA A 533 38.74 -9.90 -50.87
CA ALA A 533 39.99 -9.95 -51.63
C ALA A 533 40.80 -11.19 -51.22
N LEU A 534 41.43 -11.86 -52.19
CA LEU A 534 42.35 -12.96 -51.95
C LEU A 534 43.78 -12.50 -52.28
N ILE A 535 44.68 -12.63 -51.31
CA ILE A 535 46.12 -12.42 -51.46
C ILE A 535 46.80 -13.78 -51.32
N GLU A 536 47.72 -14.08 -52.23
CA GLU A 536 48.37 -15.39 -52.31
C GLU A 536 49.88 -15.21 -52.23
N PHE A 537 50.52 -16.12 -51.50
CA PHE A 537 51.95 -16.15 -51.34
C PHE A 537 52.48 -17.57 -51.56
N SER A 538 53.73 -17.68 -51.98
CA SER A 538 54.40 -18.97 -52.18
C SER A 538 55.83 -18.97 -51.61
N PRO A 539 56.38 -20.13 -51.23
CA PRO A 539 57.76 -20.23 -50.74
C PRO A 539 58.81 -19.68 -51.70
N GLY A 540 58.53 -19.70 -53.02
CA GLY A 540 59.44 -19.21 -54.04
C GLY A 540 59.78 -17.73 -53.87
N GLU A 541 58.88 -16.93 -53.32
CA GLU A 541 59.10 -15.49 -53.09
C GLU A 541 60.13 -15.25 -51.99
N ILE A 542 60.05 -16.02 -50.90
CA ILE A 542 61.00 -15.96 -49.79
C ILE A 542 62.37 -16.50 -50.22
N VAL A 543 62.40 -17.64 -50.93
CA VAL A 543 63.66 -18.30 -51.33
C VAL A 543 64.43 -17.51 -52.40
N SER A 544 63.72 -16.87 -53.34
CA SER A 544 64.37 -16.16 -54.46
C SER A 544 64.79 -14.73 -54.14
N LYS A 545 64.03 -14.00 -53.32
CA LYS A 545 64.22 -12.55 -53.07
C LYS A 545 64.51 -12.20 -51.61
N GLY A 546 64.41 -13.17 -50.69
CA GLY A 546 64.63 -12.97 -49.27
C GLY A 546 63.39 -12.50 -48.51
N ILE A 547 63.47 -12.53 -47.17
CA ILE A 547 62.36 -12.22 -46.26
C ILE A 547 61.94 -10.74 -46.36
N ASP A 548 62.89 -9.81 -46.44
CA ASP A 548 62.58 -8.38 -46.46
C ASP A 548 61.75 -8.01 -47.70
N SER A 549 62.13 -8.53 -48.87
CA SER A 549 61.37 -8.33 -50.12
C SER A 549 59.98 -8.97 -50.06
N PHE A 550 59.83 -10.08 -49.34
CA PHE A 550 58.53 -10.71 -49.12
C PHE A 550 57.63 -9.87 -48.21
N LEU A 551 58.18 -9.31 -47.12
CA LEU A 551 57.44 -8.42 -46.22
C LEU A 551 57.00 -7.12 -46.91
N ASP A 552 57.84 -6.56 -47.78
CA ASP A 552 57.47 -5.39 -48.59
C ASP A 552 56.35 -5.69 -49.59
N LEU A 553 56.35 -6.90 -50.17
CA LEU A 553 55.27 -7.37 -51.05
C LEU A 553 53.97 -7.55 -50.26
N LEU A 554 54.03 -8.18 -49.08
CA LEU A 554 52.89 -8.33 -48.17
C LEU A 554 52.31 -6.97 -47.78
N ARG A 555 53.17 -6.02 -47.39
CA ARG A 555 52.78 -4.63 -47.10
C ARG A 555 52.03 -4.02 -48.28
N THR A 556 52.61 -4.08 -49.48
CA THR A 556 52.03 -3.48 -50.69
C THR A 556 50.64 -4.04 -50.97
N HIS A 557 50.48 -5.37 -50.94
CA HIS A 557 49.18 -5.99 -51.16
C HIS A 557 48.13 -5.63 -50.10
N LEU A 558 48.52 -5.49 -48.83
CA LEU A 558 47.62 -5.06 -47.77
C LEU A 558 47.21 -3.58 -47.95
N GLU A 559 48.16 -2.70 -48.27
CA GLU A 559 47.91 -1.28 -48.50
C GLU A 559 47.03 -1.03 -49.74
N ASP A 560 47.18 -1.83 -50.80
CA ASP A 560 46.30 -1.83 -51.98
C ASP A 560 44.84 -2.17 -51.62
N GLN A 561 44.62 -2.93 -50.55
CA GLN A 561 43.28 -3.23 -50.01
C GLN A 561 42.83 -2.22 -48.93
N GLY A 562 43.55 -1.10 -48.76
CA GLY A 562 43.23 -0.06 -47.78
C GLY A 562 43.62 -0.41 -46.34
N ILE A 563 44.38 -1.49 -46.12
CA ILE A 563 44.85 -1.88 -44.79
C ILE A 563 46.14 -1.13 -44.48
N ARG A 564 46.08 -0.23 -43.49
CA ARG A 564 47.22 0.59 -43.07
C ARG A 564 48.26 -0.26 -42.32
N CYS A 565 49.48 -0.34 -42.83
CA CYS A 565 50.57 -1.10 -42.22
C CYS A 565 51.58 -0.21 -41.47
N VAL A 566 51.28 0.17 -40.21
CA VAL A 566 52.23 0.93 -39.36
C VAL A 566 52.87 -0.01 -38.35
N ARG A 567 54.20 -0.16 -38.41
CA ARG A 567 54.93 -1.01 -37.46
C ARG A 567 54.90 -0.39 -36.07
N LEU A 568 54.52 -1.19 -35.09
CA LEU A 568 54.56 -0.87 -33.67
C LEU A 568 55.99 -0.72 -33.18
N SER A 569 56.20 0.13 -32.18
CA SER A 569 57.46 0.21 -31.46
C SER A 569 57.73 -1.08 -30.69
N GLU A 570 59.01 -1.37 -30.38
CA GLU A 570 59.35 -2.56 -29.59
C GLU A 570 58.69 -2.51 -28.20
N ASP A 571 58.43 -1.32 -27.63
CA ASP A 571 57.68 -1.16 -26.36
C ASP A 571 56.21 -1.57 -26.49
N GLU A 572 55.55 -1.17 -27.58
CA GLU A 572 54.16 -1.53 -27.86
C GLU A 572 53.99 -3.01 -28.17
N ILE A 573 54.95 -3.61 -28.87
CA ILE A 573 55.01 -5.05 -29.15
C ILE A 573 55.18 -5.81 -27.82
N TRP A 574 56.12 -5.38 -26.97
CA TRP A 574 56.35 -5.98 -25.66
C TRP A 574 55.10 -5.94 -24.77
N GLN A 575 54.44 -4.79 -24.68
CA GLN A 575 53.21 -4.62 -23.90
C GLN A 575 52.09 -5.56 -24.36
N ARG A 576 51.93 -5.79 -25.67
CA ARG A 576 50.91 -6.72 -26.20
C ARG A 576 51.23 -8.20 -25.94
N ILE A 577 52.50 -8.53 -25.77
CA ILE A 577 52.98 -9.91 -25.54
C ILE A 577 52.94 -10.29 -24.06
N ARG A 578 53.29 -9.35 -23.18
CA ARG A 578 53.38 -9.55 -21.72
C ARG A 578 52.02 -9.89 -21.08
N ASP A 579 50.91 -9.53 -21.70
CA ASP A 579 49.55 -9.66 -21.15
C ASP A 579 48.89 -11.06 -21.28
N ARG A 580 49.56 -12.10 -21.81
CA ARG A 580 48.86 -13.33 -22.26
C ARG A 580 48.60 -14.44 -21.21
N ALA A 581 48.99 -14.28 -19.94
CA ALA A 581 48.55 -15.20 -18.88
C ALA A 581 48.20 -14.44 -17.59
N ILE A 582 46.91 -14.47 -17.18
CA ILE A 582 46.54 -14.08 -15.82
C ILE A 582 46.89 -15.26 -14.91
N ASP A 583 48.06 -15.18 -14.29
CA ASP A 583 48.57 -16.19 -13.37
C ASP A 583 47.64 -16.40 -12.17
N ARG A 584 47.64 -17.61 -11.59
CA ARG A 584 46.84 -17.89 -10.38
C ARG A 584 47.24 -16.96 -9.24
N PHE A 585 48.52 -16.61 -9.15
CA PHE A 585 49.04 -15.60 -8.22
C PHE A 585 48.37 -14.23 -8.39
N THR A 586 48.25 -13.74 -9.62
CA THR A 586 47.60 -12.45 -9.93
C THR A 586 46.13 -12.47 -9.55
N LYS A 587 45.42 -13.58 -9.80
CA LYS A 587 44.03 -13.74 -9.33
C LYS A 587 43.92 -13.74 -7.81
N ALA A 588 44.80 -14.47 -7.11
CA ALA A 588 44.81 -14.52 -5.65
C ALA A 588 45.06 -13.13 -5.03
N SER A 589 45.99 -12.39 -5.60
CA SER A 589 46.36 -11.04 -5.17
C SER A 589 45.28 -10.00 -5.45
N ALA A 590 44.68 -10.02 -6.64
CA ALA A 590 43.50 -9.19 -6.93
C ALA A 590 42.35 -9.49 -5.96
N GLY A 591 42.15 -10.77 -5.61
CA GLY A 591 41.21 -11.20 -4.58
C GLY A 591 41.54 -10.64 -3.18
N PHE A 592 42.81 -10.61 -2.80
CA PHE A 592 43.29 -9.99 -1.56
C PHE A 592 43.01 -8.49 -1.53
N ILE A 593 43.35 -7.76 -2.59
CA ILE A 593 43.04 -6.32 -2.73
C ILE A 593 41.53 -6.10 -2.63
N GLY A 594 40.73 -6.93 -3.29
CA GLY A 594 39.27 -6.89 -3.20
C GLY A 594 38.75 -7.06 -1.78
N ARG A 595 39.35 -7.94 -0.96
CA ARG A 595 39.00 -8.09 0.46
C ARG A 595 39.40 -6.87 1.29
N CYS A 596 40.59 -6.32 1.06
CA CYS A 596 41.04 -5.10 1.75
C CYS A 596 40.10 -3.92 1.46
N ARG A 597 39.69 -3.74 0.20
CA ARG A 597 38.72 -2.72 -0.21
C ARG A 597 37.35 -2.91 0.44
N LYS A 598 36.85 -4.15 0.53
CA LYS A 598 35.59 -4.45 1.23
C LYS A 598 35.64 -4.09 2.72
N GLN A 599 36.80 -4.18 3.34
CA GLN A 599 37.03 -3.78 4.73
C GLN A 599 37.40 -2.29 4.87
N SER A 600 37.51 -1.55 3.75
CA SER A 600 37.94 -0.14 3.72
C SER A 600 39.29 0.10 4.41
N LEU A 601 40.21 -0.87 4.34
CA LEU A 601 41.54 -0.76 4.96
C LEU A 601 42.40 0.29 4.25
N SER A 602 42.96 1.21 5.02
CA SER A 602 44.03 2.09 4.58
C SER A 602 45.36 1.33 4.45
N PRO A 603 46.34 1.86 3.69
CA PRO A 603 47.68 1.27 3.61
C PRO A 603 48.35 1.08 4.98
N LEU A 604 48.13 2.00 5.93
CA LEU A 604 48.69 1.91 7.27
C LEU A 604 48.07 0.79 8.09
N GLU A 605 46.73 0.68 8.08
CA GLU A 605 46.03 -0.42 8.77
C GLU A 605 46.43 -1.78 8.20
N LEU A 606 46.62 -1.85 6.87
CA LEU A 606 47.10 -3.07 6.23
C LEU A 606 48.52 -3.43 6.66
N GLN A 607 49.42 -2.45 6.76
CA GLN A 607 50.79 -2.68 7.27
C GLN A 607 50.78 -3.20 8.70
N ILE A 608 49.93 -2.63 9.57
CA ILE A 608 49.78 -3.09 10.96
C ILE A 608 49.29 -4.55 10.99
N LEU A 609 48.27 -4.88 10.18
CA LEU A 609 47.75 -6.24 10.08
C LEU A 609 48.82 -7.23 9.64
N ILE A 610 49.58 -6.90 8.59
CA ILE A 610 50.68 -7.74 8.08
C ILE A 610 51.76 -7.92 9.17
N ALA A 611 52.14 -6.85 9.87
CA ALA A 611 53.15 -6.93 10.94
C ALA A 611 52.68 -7.78 12.15
N SER A 612 51.37 -7.81 12.40
CA SER A 612 50.77 -8.60 13.48
C SER A 612 50.48 -10.07 13.10
N TYR A 613 50.59 -10.41 11.81
CA TYR A 613 50.29 -11.75 11.33
C TYR A 613 51.42 -12.73 11.68
N SER A 614 51.10 -13.73 12.49
CA SER A 614 51.98 -14.88 12.74
C SER A 614 51.38 -16.11 12.03
N PRO A 615 52.11 -16.75 11.09
CA PRO A 615 51.61 -17.86 10.28
C PRO A 615 51.08 -19.06 11.06
#